data_AF-A0A9D2P0L8-F1
#
_entry.id   AF-A0A9D2P0L8-F1
#
_cell.length_a   1.000
_cell.length_b   1.000
_cell.length_c   1.000
_cell.angle_alpha   90.00
_cell.angle_beta   90.00
_cell.angle_gamma   90.00
#
_symmetry.space_group_name_H-M   'P 1'
#
loop_
_entity.id
_entity.type
_entity.pdbx_description
1 polymer ?
#
loop_
_entity_poly.entity_id
_entity_poly.type
_entity_poly.pdbx_seq_one_letter_code
_entity_poly.pdbx_strand_id
1 'polypeptide(L)'
;MPTGIPETDIKTAYGVGAFFSALFGPIAGLLIGLIGHGLSDAIQYGSPWWSWVVASGLTCFITGLVYPKLKVDEGEFKGKDILRFNIYQIIANVISWVIVAPILDIVVYAEPANLVFTQGIVAAISNAISAGVIGTILLALYSKTRSKKGSLSKDQ
;
A
#
# COMPACT_ATOMS: atom_id res chain seq x y z
N MET A 1 15.58 -3.57 -0.44
CA MET A 1 16.88 -2.92 -0.16
C MET A 1 16.94 -2.72 1.34
N PRO A 2 17.99 -3.20 2.02
CA PRO A 2 18.05 -3.12 3.47
C PRO A 2 17.98 -1.68 3.95
N THR A 3 17.24 -1.45 5.03
CA THR A 3 17.12 -0.12 5.64
C THR A 3 18.21 0.19 6.67
N GLY A 4 19.01 -0.81 7.04
CA GLY A 4 19.95 -0.73 8.17
C GLY A 4 19.33 -1.08 9.53
N ILE A 5 18.00 -1.29 9.58
CA ILE A 5 17.31 -1.89 10.72
C ILE A 5 17.09 -3.39 10.45
N PRO A 6 17.32 -4.28 11.43
CA PRO A 6 17.12 -5.73 11.25
C PRO A 6 15.76 -6.07 10.64
N GLU A 7 15.76 -7.03 9.72
CA GLU A 7 14.57 -7.59 9.05
C GLU A 7 13.66 -6.55 8.36
N THR A 8 14.13 -5.32 8.14
CA THR A 8 13.33 -4.24 7.53
C THR A 8 13.93 -3.81 6.20
N ASP A 9 13.14 -4.03 5.14
CA ASP A 9 13.52 -3.75 3.75
C ASP A 9 12.61 -2.72 3.10
N ILE A 10 13.19 -1.89 2.23
CA ILE A 10 12.43 -1.09 1.27
C ILE A 10 11.88 -2.04 0.19
N LYS A 11 10.55 -2.11 0.08
CA LYS A 11 9.83 -2.95 -0.88
C LYS A 11 9.03 -2.11 -1.88
N THR A 12 9.26 -2.30 -3.18
CA THR A 12 8.46 -1.71 -4.27
C THR A 12 7.04 -2.27 -4.32
N ALA A 13 6.82 -3.45 -3.71
CA ALA A 13 5.53 -4.10 -3.61
C ALA A 13 4.44 -3.20 -2.99
N TYR A 14 4.77 -2.32 -2.04
CA TYR A 14 3.81 -1.36 -1.49
C TYR A 14 3.35 -0.31 -2.51
N GLY A 15 4.25 0.10 -3.41
CA GLY A 15 3.92 0.89 -4.61
C GLY A 15 2.86 0.23 -5.48
N VAL A 16 3.09 -1.03 -5.83
CA VAL A 16 2.20 -1.82 -6.69
C VAL A 16 0.88 -2.15 -5.99
N GLY A 17 0.93 -2.53 -4.71
CA GLY A 17 -0.25 -2.82 -3.89
C GLY A 17 -1.13 -1.58 -3.70
N ALA A 18 -0.54 -0.41 -3.44
CA ALA A 18 -1.28 0.85 -3.31
C ALA A 18 -1.94 1.25 -4.64
N PHE A 19 -1.25 1.08 -5.78
CA PHE A 19 -1.80 1.29 -7.11
C PHE A 19 -3.07 0.45 -7.33
N PHE A 20 -2.99 -0.87 -7.12
CA PHE A 20 -4.14 -1.75 -7.31
C PHE A 20 -5.25 -1.51 -6.28
N SER A 21 -4.91 -1.18 -5.04
CA SER A 21 -5.89 -0.84 -4.02
C SER A 21 -6.69 0.41 -4.41
N ALA A 22 -6.00 1.44 -4.91
CA ALA A 22 -6.64 2.67 -5.38
C ALA A 22 -7.50 2.46 -6.64
N LEU A 23 -7.24 1.40 -7.43
CA LEU A 23 -7.95 1.08 -8.66
C LEU A 23 -9.12 0.11 -8.46
N PHE A 24 -9.02 -0.81 -7.51
CA PHE A 24 -10.00 -1.90 -7.33
C PHE A 24 -10.72 -1.87 -5.98
N GLY A 25 -10.38 -0.90 -5.12
CA GLY A 25 -11.06 -0.67 -3.86
C GLY A 25 -10.51 -1.46 -2.68
N PRO A 26 -11.12 -1.29 -1.50
CA PRO A 26 -10.55 -1.71 -0.24
C PRO A 26 -10.50 -3.23 -0.08
N ILE A 27 -11.50 -3.97 -0.57
CA ILE A 27 -11.52 -5.44 -0.46
C ILE A 27 -10.45 -6.08 -1.35
N ALA A 28 -10.32 -5.62 -2.59
CA ALA A 28 -9.23 -6.06 -3.46
C ALA A 28 -7.87 -5.71 -2.84
N GLY A 29 -7.72 -4.49 -2.32
CA GLY A 29 -6.52 -4.08 -1.59
C GLY A 29 -6.18 -5.01 -0.43
N LEU A 30 -7.15 -5.31 0.44
CA LEU A 30 -6.98 -6.23 1.57
C LEU A 30 -6.42 -7.58 1.12
N LEU A 31 -7.05 -8.18 0.10
CA LEU A 31 -6.65 -9.48 -0.42
C LEU A 31 -5.25 -9.44 -1.05
N ILE A 32 -4.93 -8.38 -1.80
CA ILE A 32 -3.60 -8.17 -2.37
C ILE A 32 -2.53 -8.13 -1.28
N GLY A 33 -2.77 -7.35 -0.21
CA GLY A 33 -1.83 -7.24 0.90
C GLY A 33 -1.67 -8.54 1.68
N LEU A 34 -2.78 -9.18 2.07
CA LEU A 34 -2.76 -10.42 2.85
C LEU A 34 -2.15 -11.58 2.07
N ILE A 35 -2.67 -11.87 0.87
CA ILE A 35 -2.23 -13.01 0.07
C ILE A 35 -0.82 -12.76 -0.45
N GLY A 36 -0.54 -11.55 -0.94
CA GLY A 36 0.77 -11.20 -1.47
C GLY A 36 1.88 -11.32 -0.43
N HIS A 37 1.69 -10.75 0.77
CA HIS A 37 2.71 -10.85 1.82
C HIS A 37 2.79 -12.26 2.39
N GLY A 38 1.64 -12.89 2.69
CA GLY A 38 1.63 -14.25 3.25
C GLY A 38 2.29 -15.27 2.33
N LEU A 39 2.04 -15.20 1.01
CA LEU A 39 2.70 -16.05 0.03
C LEU A 39 4.20 -15.74 -0.08
N SER A 40 4.56 -14.45 -0.11
CA SER A 40 5.95 -14.00 -0.14
C SER A 40 6.76 -14.59 1.01
N ASP A 41 6.22 -14.54 2.23
CA ASP A 41 6.88 -15.05 3.43
C ASP A 41 6.95 -16.57 3.44
N ALA A 42 5.86 -17.25 3.08
CA ALA A 42 5.82 -18.71 3.01
C ALA A 42 6.87 -19.26 2.03
N ILE A 43 7.10 -18.58 0.90
CA ILE A 43 8.08 -18.99 -0.09
C ILE A 43 9.52 -18.65 0.36
N GLN A 44 9.74 -17.46 0.91
CA GLN A 44 11.10 -16.97 1.21
C GLN A 44 11.63 -17.48 2.55
N TYR A 45 10.77 -17.59 3.56
CA TYR A 45 11.14 -17.85 4.95
C TYR A 45 10.49 -19.12 5.51
N GLY A 46 9.68 -19.84 4.71
CA GLY A 46 9.04 -21.09 5.09
C GLY A 46 7.77 -20.96 5.94
N SER A 47 7.49 -19.78 6.50
CA SER A 47 6.23 -19.52 7.21
C SER A 47 5.87 -18.02 7.20
N PRO A 48 4.57 -17.65 7.16
CA PRO A 48 4.14 -16.26 7.24
C PRO A 48 4.38 -15.61 8.60
N TRP A 49 4.86 -14.36 8.61
CA TRP A 49 4.92 -13.54 9.82
C TRP A 49 3.62 -12.72 9.96
N TRP A 50 2.66 -13.25 10.72
CA TRP A 50 1.26 -12.84 10.61
C TRP A 50 0.97 -11.40 11.01
N SER A 51 1.71 -10.83 11.97
CA SER A 51 1.59 -9.41 12.33
C SER A 51 1.87 -8.50 11.13
N TRP A 52 2.89 -8.83 10.33
CA TRP A 52 3.30 -8.07 9.16
C TRP A 52 2.40 -8.34 7.96
N VAL A 53 1.92 -9.58 7.80
CA VAL A 53 0.91 -9.92 6.79
C VAL A 53 -0.37 -9.12 7.03
N VAL A 54 -0.86 -9.09 8.27
CA VAL A 54 -2.04 -8.30 8.68
C VAL A 54 -1.80 -6.81 8.42
N ALA A 55 -0.64 -6.28 8.77
CA ALA A 55 -0.30 -4.88 8.52
C ALA A 55 -0.29 -4.54 7.02
N SER A 56 0.23 -5.40 6.15
CA SER A 56 0.17 -5.20 4.69
C SER A 56 -1.25 -5.23 4.15
N GLY A 57 -2.07 -6.17 4.61
CA GLY A 57 -3.49 -6.24 4.30
C GLY A 57 -4.22 -4.96 4.69
N LEU A 58 -4.02 -4.49 5.92
CA LEU A 58 -4.63 -3.27 6.43
C LEU A 58 -4.16 -2.02 5.68
N THR A 59 -2.86 -1.94 5.35
CA THR A 59 -2.29 -0.84 4.56
C THR A 59 -3.00 -0.72 3.21
N CYS A 60 -3.16 -1.85 2.52
CA CYS A 60 -3.81 -1.88 1.21
C CYS A 60 -5.32 -1.63 1.31
N PHE A 61 -5.99 -2.19 2.33
CA PHE A 61 -7.41 -1.93 2.60
C PHE A 61 -7.70 -0.44 2.81
N ILE A 62 -6.99 0.20 3.74
CA ILE A 62 -7.20 1.62 4.07
C ILE A 62 -6.85 2.49 2.86
N THR A 63 -5.76 2.20 2.15
CA THR A 63 -5.41 2.91 0.91
C THR A 63 -6.54 2.80 -0.12
N GLY A 64 -7.11 1.61 -0.29
CA GLY A 64 -8.20 1.35 -1.24
C GLY A 64 -9.50 2.07 -0.93
N LEU A 65 -9.70 2.63 0.28
CA LEU A 65 -10.84 3.49 0.59
C LEU A 65 -10.86 4.80 -0.23
N VAL A 66 -9.75 5.13 -0.89
CA VAL A 66 -9.69 6.26 -1.83
C VAL A 66 -10.40 5.97 -3.16
N TYR A 67 -10.56 4.70 -3.53
CA TYR A 67 -11.11 4.24 -4.82
C TYR A 67 -12.35 5.03 -5.29
N PRO A 68 -13.45 5.15 -4.51
CA PRO A 68 -14.65 5.85 -4.97
C PRO A 68 -14.45 7.37 -5.19
N LYS A 69 -13.30 7.92 -4.76
CA LYS A 69 -12.95 9.34 -4.91
C LYS A 69 -12.04 9.61 -6.11
N LEU A 70 -11.54 8.57 -6.76
CA LEU A 70 -10.64 8.67 -7.90
C LEU A 70 -11.37 8.33 -9.19
N LYS A 71 -11.06 9.05 -10.26
CA LYS A 71 -11.63 8.85 -11.60
C LYS A 71 -10.58 8.33 -12.59
N VAL A 72 -9.70 7.48 -12.08
CA VAL A 72 -8.54 6.96 -12.80
C VAL A 72 -8.96 6.17 -14.03
N ASP A 73 -10.07 5.40 -13.94
CA ASP A 73 -10.66 4.67 -15.08
C ASP A 73 -11.34 5.57 -16.11
N GLU A 74 -11.71 6.80 -15.76
CA GLU A 74 -12.26 7.80 -16.68
C GLU A 74 -11.16 8.65 -17.34
N GLY A 75 -9.89 8.26 -17.15
CA GLY A 75 -8.72 8.97 -17.66
C GLY A 75 -8.37 10.24 -16.87
N GLU A 76 -8.87 10.36 -15.64
CA GLU A 76 -8.64 11.52 -14.78
C GLU A 76 -7.81 11.16 -13.53
N PHE A 77 -6.60 11.71 -13.48
CA PHE A 77 -5.76 11.67 -12.29
C PHE A 77 -4.91 12.95 -12.23
N LYS A 78 -5.38 13.95 -11.49
CA LYS A 78 -4.75 15.30 -11.40
C LYS A 78 -4.19 15.56 -10.01
N GLY A 79 -3.61 16.74 -9.78
CA GLY A 79 -2.97 17.09 -8.50
C GLY A 79 -3.84 16.86 -7.25
N LYS A 80 -5.16 17.14 -7.32
CA LYS A 80 -6.09 16.86 -6.21
C LYS A 80 -6.23 15.37 -5.91
N ASP A 81 -6.17 14.53 -6.94
CA ASP A 81 -6.29 13.08 -6.83
C ASP A 81 -4.99 12.48 -6.30
N ILE A 82 -3.84 12.99 -6.74
CA ILE A 82 -2.52 12.68 -6.18
C ILE A 82 -2.48 12.99 -4.69
N LEU A 83 -2.95 14.18 -4.30
CA LEU A 83 -3.01 14.58 -2.89
C LEU A 83 -3.91 13.65 -2.08
N ARG A 84 -5.11 13.33 -2.57
CA ARG A 84 -6.03 12.40 -1.91
C ARG A 84 -5.40 11.02 -1.74
N PHE A 85 -4.86 10.44 -2.81
CA PHE A 85 -4.19 9.15 -2.77
C PHE A 85 -3.08 9.13 -1.70
N ASN A 86 -2.24 10.16 -1.68
CA ASN A 86 -1.13 10.23 -0.73
C ASN A 86 -1.59 10.40 0.72
N ILE A 87 -2.66 11.15 0.98
CA ILE A 87 -3.24 11.23 2.33
C ILE A 87 -3.70 9.84 2.81
N TYR A 88 -4.43 9.11 1.97
CA TYR A 88 -4.94 7.78 2.31
C TYR A 88 -3.82 6.77 2.58
N GLN A 89 -2.82 6.69 1.70
CA GLN A 89 -1.72 5.74 1.88
C GLN A 89 -0.81 6.07 3.08
N ILE A 90 -0.59 7.36 3.39
CA ILE A 90 0.20 7.75 4.58
C ILE A 90 -0.53 7.34 5.85
N ILE A 91 -1.84 7.64 5.95
CA ILE A 91 -2.67 7.23 7.09
C ILE A 91 -2.66 5.71 7.22
N ALA A 92 -2.80 4.99 6.11
CA ALA A 92 -2.76 3.54 6.08
C ALA A 92 -1.44 2.98 6.62
N ASN A 93 -0.31 3.55 6.19
CA ASN A 93 1.02 3.12 6.63
C ASN A 93 1.25 3.42 8.11
N VAL A 94 0.86 4.59 8.59
CA VAL A 94 1.00 4.93 10.02
C VAL A 94 0.19 3.98 10.89
N ILE A 95 -1.09 3.78 10.58
CA ILE A 95 -1.96 2.88 11.36
C ILE A 95 -1.40 1.45 11.35
N SER A 96 -1.01 0.96 10.18
CA SER A 96 -0.63 -0.45 10.05
C SER A 96 0.75 -0.74 10.62
N TRP A 97 1.73 0.12 10.36
CA TRP A 97 3.14 -0.16 10.67
C TRP A 97 3.62 0.47 11.98
N VAL A 98 3.03 1.58 12.44
CA VAL A 98 3.44 2.20 13.73
C VAL A 98 2.59 1.69 14.89
N ILE A 99 1.37 1.21 14.61
CA ILE A 99 0.42 0.78 15.65
C ILE A 99 0.18 -0.72 15.57
N VAL A 100 -0.39 -1.21 14.48
CA VAL A 100 -0.88 -2.60 14.42
C VAL A 100 0.24 -3.63 14.43
N ALA A 101 1.25 -3.50 13.55
CA ALA A 101 2.33 -4.47 13.46
C ALA A 101 3.12 -4.60 14.79
N PRO A 102 3.62 -3.50 15.40
CA PRO A 102 4.41 -3.59 16.63
C PRO A 102 3.61 -4.16 17.81
N ILE A 103 2.33 -3.82 17.93
CA ILE A 103 1.45 -4.37 18.98
C ILE A 103 1.26 -5.88 18.78
N LEU A 104 1.02 -6.32 17.55
CA LEU A 104 0.89 -7.75 17.26
C LEU A 104 2.22 -8.48 17.48
N ASP A 105 3.36 -7.88 17.11
CA ASP A 105 4.68 -8.46 17.35
C ASP A 105 4.93 -8.69 18.85
N ILE A 106 4.57 -7.71 19.70
CA ILE A 106 4.70 -7.85 21.15
C ILE A 106 3.75 -8.92 21.70
N VAL A 107 2.48 -8.90 21.29
CA VAL A 107 1.45 -9.76 21.89
C VAL A 107 1.55 -11.21 21.41
N VAL A 108 1.89 -11.44 20.15
CA VAL A 108 1.91 -12.78 19.53
C VAL A 108 3.28 -13.42 19.63
N TYR A 109 4.35 -12.64 19.45
CA TYR A 109 5.72 -13.16 19.34
C TYR A 109 6.62 -12.76 20.51
N ALA A 110 6.13 -11.96 21.47
CA ALA A 110 6.90 -11.47 22.62
C ALA A 110 8.16 -10.68 22.22
N GLU A 111 8.13 -10.02 21.06
CA GLU A 111 9.28 -9.26 20.55
C GLU A 111 9.59 -8.03 21.42
N PRO A 112 10.87 -7.61 21.51
CA PRO A 112 11.24 -6.42 22.28
C PRO A 112 10.61 -5.14 21.71
N ALA A 113 9.88 -4.39 22.55
CA ALA A 113 9.13 -3.21 22.12
C ALA A 113 10.00 -2.18 21.35
N ASN A 114 11.19 -1.86 21.86
CA ASN A 114 12.08 -0.89 21.19
C ASN A 114 12.45 -1.31 19.76
N LEU A 115 12.66 -2.61 19.55
CA LEU A 115 12.99 -3.15 18.23
C LEU A 115 11.82 -2.98 17.27
N VAL A 116 10.64 -3.49 17.64
CA VAL A 116 9.49 -3.54 16.72
C VAL A 116 8.86 -2.18 16.46
N PHE A 117 8.94 -1.24 17.41
CA PHE A 117 8.55 0.15 17.15
C PHE A 117 9.54 0.85 16.23
N THR A 118 10.84 0.57 16.35
CA THR A 118 11.85 1.11 15.41
C THR A 118 11.63 0.56 14.01
N GLN A 119 11.43 -0.75 13.87
CA GLN A 119 11.07 -1.41 12.60
C GLN A 119 9.78 -0.82 12.02
N GLY A 120 8.75 -0.68 12.85
CA GLY A 120 7.45 -0.15 12.45
C GLY A 120 7.51 1.27 11.89
N ILE A 121 8.26 2.17 12.53
CA ILE A 121 8.45 3.55 12.05
C ILE A 121 9.22 3.56 10.73
N VAL A 122 10.31 2.80 10.63
CA VAL A 122 11.13 2.75 9.41
C VAL A 122 10.36 2.10 8.25
N ALA A 123 9.59 1.05 8.52
CA ALA A 123 8.69 0.44 7.55
C ALA A 123 7.61 1.43 7.10
N ALA A 124 6.96 2.15 8.01
CA ALA A 124 5.94 3.14 7.67
C ALA A 124 6.46 4.20 6.70
N ILE A 125 7.66 4.76 6.98
CA ILE A 125 8.29 5.77 6.12
C ILE A 125 8.65 5.16 4.75
N SER A 126 9.33 4.01 4.74
CA SER A 126 9.80 3.38 3.51
C SER A 126 8.63 2.95 2.61
N ASN A 127 7.59 2.39 3.20
CA ASN A 127 6.39 1.95 2.49
C ASN A 127 5.59 3.15 1.99
N ALA A 128 5.50 4.24 2.76
CA ALA A 128 4.83 5.45 2.33
C ALA A 128 5.55 6.15 1.17
N ILE A 129 6.89 6.13 1.15
CA ILE A 129 7.68 6.62 0.00
C ILE A 129 7.44 5.73 -1.22
N SER A 130 7.52 4.41 -1.05
CA SER A 130 7.25 3.44 -2.12
C SER A 130 5.86 3.63 -2.73
N ALA A 131 4.81 3.65 -1.90
CA ALA A 131 3.43 3.92 -2.29
C ALA A 131 3.27 5.29 -2.96
N GLY A 132 3.81 6.34 -2.35
CA GLY A 132 3.67 7.71 -2.84
C GLY A 132 4.36 7.95 -4.18
N VAL A 133 5.53 7.36 -4.41
CA VAL A 133 6.27 7.52 -5.68
C VAL A 133 5.72 6.56 -6.74
N ILE A 134 5.81 5.25 -6.50
CA ILE A 134 5.48 4.23 -7.50
C ILE A 134 3.97 4.21 -7.75
N GLY A 135 3.15 4.24 -6.69
CA GLY A 135 1.69 4.23 -6.83
C GLY A 135 1.17 5.43 -7.61
N THR A 136 1.69 6.63 -7.33
CA THR A 136 1.32 7.85 -8.09
C THR A 136 1.73 7.74 -9.56
N ILE A 137 2.94 7.28 -9.86
CA ILE A 137 3.42 7.11 -11.25
C ILE A 137 2.52 6.12 -11.99
N LEU A 138 2.24 4.96 -11.39
CA LEU A 138 1.41 3.93 -12.02
C LEU A 138 -0.03 4.42 -12.25
N LEU A 139 -0.65 5.09 -11.27
CA LEU A 139 -1.99 5.69 -11.43
C LEU A 139 -2.03 6.73 -12.55
N ALA A 140 -1.01 7.59 -12.63
CA ALA A 140 -0.92 8.63 -13.66
C ALA A 140 -0.67 8.05 -15.06
N LEU A 141 0.15 7.00 -15.18
CA LEU A 141 0.37 6.31 -16.45
C LEU A 141 -0.88 5.56 -16.88
N TYR A 142 -1.51 4.83 -15.96
CA TYR A 142 -2.75 4.11 -16.23
C TYR A 142 -3.88 5.05 -16.64
N SER A 143 -4.07 6.20 -15.99
CA SER A 143 -5.12 7.13 -16.40
C SER A 143 -4.90 7.64 -17.84
N LYS A 144 -3.66 7.76 -18.29
CA LYS A 144 -3.34 8.19 -19.68
C LYS A 144 -3.66 7.11 -20.72
N THR A 145 -3.78 5.84 -20.34
CA THR A 145 -4.18 4.76 -21.27
C THR A 145 -5.70 4.64 -21.39
N ARG A 146 -6.47 5.38 -20.57
CA ARG A 146 -7.94 5.39 -20.59
C ARG A 146 -8.46 6.54 -21.45
N SER A 147 -9.43 6.23 -22.31
CA SER A 147 -10.16 7.26 -23.06
C SER A 147 -10.96 8.11 -22.08
N LYS A 148 -10.90 9.43 -22.22
CA LYS A 148 -11.72 10.31 -21.40
C LYS A 148 -13.19 10.04 -21.66
N LYS A 149 -13.95 9.85 -20.58
CA LYS A 149 -15.40 9.68 -20.68
C LYS A 149 -16.02 10.92 -21.33
N GLY A 150 -16.71 10.73 -22.46
CA GLY A 150 -17.31 11.80 -23.25
C GLY A 150 -16.42 12.41 -24.35
N SER A 151 -15.21 11.89 -24.60
CA SER A 151 -14.35 12.37 -25.70
C SER A 151 -14.68 11.77 -27.07
N LEU A 152 -15.67 10.88 -27.15
CA LEU A 152 -16.17 10.36 -28.43
C LEU A 152 -17.09 11.39 -29.06
N SER A 153 -16.58 12.19 -29.99
CA SER A 153 -17.43 12.84 -30.98
C SER A 153 -17.91 11.76 -31.95
N LYS A 154 -19.21 11.68 -32.23
CA LYS A 154 -19.67 11.04 -33.46
C LYS A 154 -19.11 11.87 -34.60
N ASP A 155 -18.25 11.29 -35.41
CA ASP A 155 -17.94 11.85 -36.73
C ASP A 155 -19.28 11.97 -37.48
N GLN A 156 -19.63 13.19 -37.88
CA GLN A 156 -20.75 13.50 -38.77
C GLN A 156 -20.26 13.50 -40.21
#